data_AF-A0A7J9YTL3-F1
#
_entry.id   AF-A0A7J9YTL3-F1
#
_cell.length_a   1.000
_cell.length_b   1.000
_cell.length_c   1.000
_cell.angle_alpha   90.00
_cell.angle_beta   90.00
_cell.angle_gamma   90.00
#
_symmetry.space_group_name_H-M   'P 1'
#
loop_
_entity.id
_entity.type
_entity.pdbx_description
1 polymer ?
#
loop_
_entity_poly.entity_id
_entity_poly.type
_entity_poly.pdbx_seq_one_letter_code
_entity_poly.pdbx_strand_id
1 'polypeptide(L)'
;MAGLRDNQGPGLAACRAVDKGNVALDRPRIDAGRRQRAGIGSIIRGQGRGMLLVDSQATLSTVHQPGEQTRGDPLTKRQHEVLERLELGHGAKQIATDIGISRNAVYQHIERLRRQGALSATFTPSGQPPRSVPAVGSVAFAPASAAPRESALAALRELAGAAPPASGGDPAAAATYAGAIEGAIAGGDAVALAYELGRLDASGEAGLPLELVESALRRLSVLAALDKVEK
;
A
#
# COMPACT_ATOMS: atom_id res chain seq x y z
N MET A 1 39.54 21.22 -63.92
CA MET A 1 40.42 20.46 -63.01
C MET A 1 39.88 20.63 -61.59
N ALA A 2 39.06 19.67 -61.15
CA ALA A 2 38.43 19.67 -59.83
C ALA A 2 39.13 18.62 -58.97
N GLY A 3 39.71 19.06 -57.84
CA GLY A 3 40.48 18.23 -56.94
C GLY A 3 39.59 17.40 -56.02
N LEU A 4 39.74 16.08 -56.11
CA LEU A 4 39.39 15.09 -55.10
C LEU A 4 40.09 15.44 -53.79
N ARG A 5 39.33 15.52 -52.68
CA ARG A 5 39.87 15.43 -51.33
C ARG A 5 39.20 14.30 -50.59
N ASP A 6 40.04 13.33 -50.25
CA ASP A 6 39.76 12.14 -49.48
C ASP A 6 39.19 12.46 -48.09
N ASN A 7 38.03 11.87 -47.79
CA ASN A 7 37.39 11.89 -46.49
C ASN A 7 37.71 10.54 -45.81
N GLN A 8 38.83 10.48 -45.08
CA GLN A 8 39.16 9.33 -44.23
C GLN A 8 38.29 9.38 -42.96
N GLY A 9 37.39 8.40 -42.84
CA GLY A 9 36.54 8.23 -41.67
C GLY A 9 37.31 7.81 -40.41
N PRO A 10 36.79 8.13 -39.21
CA PRO A 10 37.34 7.62 -37.97
C PRO A 10 37.00 6.13 -37.79
N GLY A 11 38.03 5.38 -37.42
CA GLY A 11 38.04 3.93 -37.31
C GLY A 11 37.12 3.37 -36.23
N LEU A 12 36.52 2.24 -36.57
CA LEU A 12 35.84 1.31 -35.68
C LEU A 12 36.85 0.71 -34.68
N ALA A 13 36.97 1.34 -33.52
CA ALA A 13 37.71 0.79 -32.40
C ALA A 13 36.84 -0.18 -31.60
N ALA A 14 37.16 -1.47 -31.76
CA ALA A 14 37.11 -2.53 -30.74
C ALA A 14 35.86 -2.63 -29.84
N CYS A 15 34.92 -3.48 -30.27
CA CYS A 15 33.97 -4.12 -29.38
C CYS A 15 34.74 -4.99 -28.37
N ARG A 16 34.87 -4.51 -27.13
CA ARG A 16 35.30 -5.31 -25.98
C ARG A 16 34.22 -6.36 -25.68
N ALA A 17 34.53 -7.62 -25.97
CA ALA A 17 33.80 -8.76 -25.46
C ALA A 17 33.89 -8.76 -23.93
N VAL A 18 32.77 -8.51 -23.26
CA VAL A 18 32.63 -8.74 -21.81
C VAL A 18 32.19 -10.19 -21.66
N ASP A 19 33.16 -11.03 -21.33
CA ASP A 19 32.98 -12.37 -20.78
C ASP A 19 32.16 -12.25 -19.49
N LYS A 20 30.86 -12.53 -19.56
CA LYS A 20 30.01 -12.65 -18.38
C LYS A 20 30.21 -14.05 -17.82
N GLY A 21 31.18 -14.16 -16.91
CA GLY A 21 31.39 -15.33 -16.07
C GLY A 21 30.05 -15.84 -15.53
N ASN A 22 29.77 -17.09 -15.89
CA ASN A 22 28.63 -17.87 -15.48
C ASN A 22 28.80 -18.20 -13.97
N VAL A 23 28.37 -17.28 -13.10
CA VAL A 23 28.30 -17.55 -11.67
C VAL A 23 27.07 -18.43 -11.44
N ALA A 24 27.31 -19.74 -11.44
CA ALA A 24 26.38 -20.73 -10.94
C ALA A 24 26.07 -20.41 -9.47
N LEU A 25 25.00 -19.65 -9.25
CA LEU A 25 24.40 -19.50 -7.93
C LEU A 25 23.69 -20.81 -7.60
N ASP A 26 24.42 -21.63 -6.85
CA ASP A 26 23.93 -22.76 -6.09
C ASP A 26 22.79 -22.28 -5.19
N ARG A 27 21.54 -22.46 -5.64
CA ARG A 27 20.36 -22.10 -4.87
C ARG A 27 20.10 -23.21 -3.85
N PRO A 28 20.01 -22.89 -2.54
CA PRO A 28 19.69 -23.89 -1.54
C PRO A 28 18.29 -24.45 -1.80
N ARG A 29 18.25 -25.76 -2.02
CA ARG A 29 17.06 -26.59 -2.13
C ARG A 29 16.27 -26.47 -0.83
N ILE A 30 15.22 -25.65 -0.81
CA ILE A 30 14.32 -25.55 0.35
C ILE A 30 13.54 -26.85 0.43
N ASP A 31 13.95 -27.70 1.38
CA ASP A 31 13.24 -28.91 1.76
C ASP A 31 11.85 -28.52 2.29
N ALA A 32 10.81 -28.93 1.56
CA ALA A 32 9.43 -28.81 1.97
C ALA A 32 9.17 -29.77 3.15
N GLY A 33 9.51 -29.29 4.35
CA GLY A 33 9.26 -29.92 5.63
C GLY A 33 7.76 -30.15 5.85
N ARG A 34 7.33 -31.33 5.43
CA ARG A 34 6.10 -32.07 5.75
C ARG A 34 5.78 -31.96 7.26
N ARG A 35 5.08 -30.91 7.69
CA ARG A 35 4.48 -30.86 9.03
C ARG A 35 3.22 -31.73 9.05
N GLN A 36 3.40 -32.92 9.63
CA GLN A 36 2.34 -33.78 10.13
C GLN A 36 1.38 -32.94 10.99
N ARG A 37 0.15 -32.77 10.51
CA ARG A 37 -0.97 -32.35 11.36
C ARG A 37 -1.36 -33.55 12.23
N ALA A 38 -0.85 -33.57 13.45
CA ALA A 38 -1.42 -34.37 14.52
C ALA A 38 -2.84 -33.85 14.78
N GLY A 39 -3.80 -34.77 14.72
CA GLY A 39 -5.19 -34.49 15.03
C GLY A 39 -5.37 -34.07 16.47
N ILE A 40 -6.20 -33.07 16.68
CA ILE A 40 -6.90 -32.84 17.94
C ILE A 40 -8.37 -32.85 17.57
N GLY A 41 -9.02 -33.99 17.85
CA GLY A 41 -10.45 -34.10 17.80
C GLY A 41 -11.08 -33.19 18.85
N SER A 42 -12.07 -32.41 18.46
CA SER A 42 -13.07 -31.89 19.39
C SER A 42 -14.43 -32.31 18.87
N ILE A 43 -14.92 -33.38 19.50
CA ILE A 43 -16.30 -33.81 19.54
C ILE A 43 -17.15 -32.61 19.99
N ILE A 44 -17.94 -32.02 19.09
CA ILE A 44 -19.06 -31.16 19.50
C ILE A 44 -20.34 -31.80 18.98
N ARG A 45 -20.94 -32.49 19.94
CA ARG A 45 -22.24 -33.13 19.95
C ARG A 45 -23.32 -32.13 19.54
N GLY A 46 -24.13 -32.53 18.57
CA GLY A 46 -25.38 -31.86 18.26
C GLY A 46 -26.35 -31.90 19.45
N GLN A 47 -26.94 -30.75 19.74
CA GLN A 47 -28.27 -30.65 20.32
C GLN A 47 -29.02 -29.59 19.53
N GLY A 48 -29.98 -30.05 18.72
CA GLY A 48 -31.05 -29.20 18.26
C GLY A 48 -31.85 -28.72 19.47
N ARG A 49 -32.16 -27.44 19.50
CA ARG A 49 -33.28 -26.93 20.27
C ARG A 49 -33.70 -25.61 19.64
N GLY A 50 -34.94 -25.59 19.16
CA GLY A 50 -35.48 -24.50 18.36
C GLY A 50 -35.37 -23.16 19.05
N MET A 51 -35.23 -22.12 18.23
CA MET A 51 -35.40 -20.76 18.71
C MET A 51 -36.41 -20.05 17.83
N LEU A 52 -37.49 -19.70 18.52
CA LEU A 52 -38.63 -18.92 18.12
C LEU A 52 -38.25 -17.75 17.23
N LEU A 53 -38.99 -17.62 16.13
CA LEU A 53 -39.24 -16.36 15.45
C LEU A 53 -39.73 -15.37 16.52
N VAL A 54 -38.87 -14.42 16.91
CA VAL A 54 -39.28 -13.23 17.66
C VAL A 54 -38.95 -12.05 16.78
N ASP A 55 -40.02 -11.44 16.28
CA ASP A 55 -40.06 -10.12 15.68
C ASP A 55 -39.28 -9.13 16.55
N SER A 56 -38.20 -8.59 16.00
CA SER A 56 -37.48 -7.44 16.57
C SER A 56 -37.57 -6.27 15.59
N GLN A 57 -38.78 -5.72 15.48
CA GLN A 57 -38.95 -4.31 15.18
C GLN A 57 -38.87 -3.53 16.49
N ALA A 58 -37.74 -2.90 16.75
CA ALA A 58 -37.56 -1.82 17.72
C ALA A 58 -36.20 -1.17 17.43
N THR A 59 -36.17 -0.08 16.68
CA THR A 59 -36.19 1.31 17.20
C THR A 59 -34.79 1.81 17.60
N LEU A 60 -34.48 3.01 17.10
CA LEU A 60 -33.43 3.93 17.56
C LEU A 60 -32.00 3.62 17.12
N SER A 61 -31.70 3.99 15.87
CA SER A 61 -30.39 4.56 15.52
C SER A 61 -30.16 5.78 16.41
N THR A 62 -29.54 5.52 17.56
CA THR A 62 -28.93 6.54 18.42
C THR A 62 -27.89 7.26 17.58
N VAL A 63 -28.28 8.43 17.07
CA VAL A 63 -27.36 9.46 16.60
C VAL A 63 -26.44 9.75 17.79
N HIS A 64 -25.24 9.17 17.76
CA HIS A 64 -24.18 9.49 18.70
C HIS A 64 -23.74 10.91 18.35
N GLN A 65 -24.37 11.92 18.95
CA GLN A 65 -23.83 13.28 18.97
C GLN A 65 -22.60 13.23 19.90
N PRO A 66 -21.37 13.44 19.40
CA PRO A 66 -20.20 13.63 20.25
C PRO A 66 -20.25 15.07 20.76
N GLY A 67 -21.13 15.34 21.71
CA GLY A 67 -21.26 16.64 22.34
C GLY A 67 -21.87 16.46 23.71
N GLU A 68 -21.22 17.01 24.73
CA GLU A 68 -21.79 17.24 26.07
C GLU A 68 -21.76 16.12 27.12
N GLN A 69 -20.89 15.12 27.02
CA GLN A 69 -20.65 14.24 28.18
C GLN A 69 -19.30 14.53 28.83
N THR A 70 -19.37 14.91 30.10
CA THR A 70 -18.29 15.10 31.11
C THR A 70 -17.69 16.50 31.30
N ARG A 71 -18.54 17.53 31.40
CA ARG A 71 -18.21 18.66 32.29
C ARG A 71 -18.33 18.19 33.75
N GLY A 72 -17.25 17.70 34.35
CA GLY A 72 -17.26 17.58 35.82
C GLY A 72 -16.26 16.65 36.49
N ASP A 73 -15.58 15.76 35.78
CA ASP A 73 -14.54 14.97 36.45
C ASP A 73 -13.34 15.85 36.79
N PRO A 74 -12.99 15.99 38.08
CA PRO A 74 -11.83 16.79 38.47
C PRO A 74 -10.58 16.17 37.86
N LEU A 75 -9.81 17.00 37.15
CA LEU A 75 -8.54 16.63 36.56
C LEU A 75 -7.61 16.10 37.65
N THR A 76 -7.04 14.92 37.42
CA THR A 76 -6.03 14.37 38.32
C THR A 76 -4.80 15.28 38.34
N LYS A 77 -4.06 15.30 39.45
CA LYS A 77 -2.83 16.11 39.58
C LYS A 77 -1.85 15.90 38.41
N ARG A 78 -1.67 14.65 37.96
CA ARG A 78 -0.82 14.35 36.81
C ARG A 78 -1.37 14.87 35.48
N GLN A 79 -2.69 14.88 35.29
CA GLN A 79 -3.29 15.49 34.10
C GLN A 79 -3.10 17.01 34.08
N HIS A 80 -3.18 17.67 35.25
CA HIS A 80 -2.85 19.09 35.37
C HIS A 80 -1.40 19.40 34.99
N GLU A 81 -0.44 18.62 35.50
CA GLU A 81 0.98 18.78 35.14
C GLU A 81 1.20 18.60 33.62
N VAL A 82 0.54 17.61 33.00
CA VAL A 82 0.62 17.42 31.54
C VAL A 82 0.00 18.59 30.79
N LEU A 83 -1.16 19.09 31.23
CA LEU A 83 -1.86 20.22 30.61
C LEU A 83 -1.01 21.50 30.67
N GLU A 84 -0.44 21.82 31.83
CA GLU A 84 0.44 22.98 32.02
C GLU A 84 1.63 22.95 31.05
N ARG A 85 2.29 21.80 30.88
CA ARG A 85 3.42 21.69 29.92
C ARG A 85 2.98 21.81 28.47
N LEU A 86 1.77 21.39 28.12
CA LEU A 86 1.23 21.54 26.77
C LEU A 86 0.90 23.01 26.46
N GLU A 87 0.41 23.76 27.45
CA GLU A 87 0.18 25.20 27.33
C GLU A 87 1.48 25.98 27.13
N LEU A 88 2.59 25.50 27.71
CA LEU A 88 3.94 26.01 27.45
C LEU A 88 4.52 25.61 26.08
N GLY A 89 3.82 24.79 25.29
CA GLY A 89 4.25 24.36 23.96
C GLY A 89 5.23 23.19 23.95
N HIS A 90 5.41 22.48 25.07
CA HIS A 90 6.28 21.31 25.09
C HIS A 90 5.69 20.14 24.32
N GLY A 91 6.54 19.46 23.55
CA GLY A 91 6.15 18.24 22.85
C GLY A 91 6.03 17.03 23.79
N ALA A 92 5.24 16.02 23.42
CA ALA A 92 5.01 14.83 24.24
C ALA A 92 6.29 14.12 24.73
N LYS A 93 7.39 14.20 23.96
CA LYS A 93 8.70 13.63 24.34
C LYS A 93 9.35 14.40 25.50
N GLN A 94 9.27 15.74 25.48
CA GLN A 94 9.82 16.59 26.55
C GLN A 94 9.02 16.37 27.84
N ILE A 95 7.69 16.41 27.74
CA ILE A 95 6.77 16.18 28.87
C ILE A 95 7.03 14.83 29.55
N ALA A 96 7.23 13.78 28.76
CA ALA A 96 7.55 12.44 29.26
C ALA A 96 8.84 12.44 30.10
N THR A 97 9.85 13.18 29.65
CA THR A 97 11.16 13.28 30.32
C THR A 97 11.03 14.08 31.62
N ASP A 98 10.30 15.20 31.60
CA ASP A 98 10.18 16.10 32.74
C ASP A 98 9.34 15.52 33.89
N ILE A 99 8.27 14.79 33.57
CA ILE A 99 7.35 14.18 34.55
C ILE A 99 7.82 12.77 34.97
N GLY A 100 8.75 12.17 34.21
CA GLY A 100 9.24 10.82 34.44
C GLY A 100 8.21 9.73 34.09
N ILE A 101 7.48 9.89 32.99
CA ILE A 101 6.49 8.91 32.49
C ILE A 101 6.79 8.50 31.06
N SER A 102 6.20 7.40 30.59
CA SER A 102 6.38 6.97 29.21
C SER A 102 5.66 7.92 28.23
N ARG A 103 6.21 8.06 27.01
CA ARG A 103 5.59 8.86 25.95
C ARG A 103 4.17 8.38 25.61
N ASN A 104 3.91 7.07 25.69
CA ASN A 104 2.58 6.50 25.46
C ASN A 104 1.58 6.95 26.54
N ALA A 105 1.99 7.00 27.81
CA ALA A 105 1.15 7.51 28.89
C ALA A 105 0.77 8.98 28.67
N VAL A 106 1.69 9.81 28.17
CA VAL A 106 1.39 11.21 27.80
C VAL A 106 0.29 11.26 26.74
N TYR A 107 0.37 10.44 25.69
CA TYR A 107 -0.69 10.40 24.65
C TYR A 107 -2.04 9.98 25.21
N GLN A 108 -2.08 8.99 26.11
CA GLN A 108 -3.32 8.58 26.78
C GLN A 108 -3.89 9.71 27.66
N HIS A 109 -3.04 10.45 28.36
CA HIS A 109 -3.48 11.62 29.12
C HIS A 109 -4.06 12.70 28.21
N ILE A 110 -3.42 13.00 27.08
CA ILE A 110 -3.93 13.95 26.08
C ILE A 110 -5.30 13.50 25.54
N GLU A 111 -5.46 12.22 25.22
CA GLU A 111 -6.73 11.70 24.74
C GLU A 111 -7.85 11.84 25.80
N ARG A 112 -7.55 11.53 27.06
CA ARG A 112 -8.49 11.75 28.17
C ARG A 112 -8.84 13.23 28.34
N LEU A 113 -7.86 14.13 28.27
CA LEU A 113 -8.07 15.58 28.33
C LEU A 113 -8.98 16.08 27.19
N ARG A 114 -8.84 15.52 25.97
CA ARG A 114 -9.74 15.83 24.86
C ARG A 114 -11.17 15.35 25.10
N ARG A 115 -11.33 14.13 25.62
CA ARG A 115 -12.65 13.57 25.95
C ARG A 115 -13.35 14.38 27.05
N GLN A 116 -12.58 14.91 28.00
CA GLN A 116 -13.06 15.80 29.07
C GLN A 116 -13.30 17.24 28.61
N GLY A 117 -12.96 17.59 27.36
CA GLY A 117 -13.11 18.94 26.83
C GLY A 117 -12.12 19.97 27.36
N ALA A 118 -11.08 19.55 28.08
CA ALA A 118 -10.02 20.43 28.59
C ALA A 118 -9.00 20.81 27.49
N LEU A 119 -8.91 20.02 26.42
CA LEU A 119 -8.10 20.31 25.24
C LEU A 119 -8.96 20.34 23.98
N SER A 120 -8.68 21.30 23.09
CA SER A 120 -9.31 21.34 21.76
C SER A 120 -9.04 20.06 20.97
N ALA A 121 -10.04 19.56 20.24
CA ALA A 121 -9.91 18.42 19.35
C ALA A 121 -8.83 18.63 18.26
N THR A 122 -8.54 19.90 17.91
CA THR A 122 -7.53 20.27 16.90
C THR A 122 -6.11 20.35 17.44
N PHE A 123 -5.90 20.22 18.75
CA PHE A 123 -4.59 20.34 19.36
C PHE A 123 -3.68 19.17 18.95
N THR A 124 -2.54 19.44 18.33
CA THR A 124 -1.60 18.39 17.88
C THR A 124 -0.41 18.28 18.84
N PRO A 125 -0.13 17.11 19.46
CA PRO A 125 0.91 16.93 20.48
C PRO A 125 2.35 17.20 20.04
N SER A 126 2.58 17.38 18.73
CA SER A 126 3.91 17.70 18.19
C SER A 126 4.33 19.14 18.46
N GLY A 127 3.47 19.98 19.05
CA GLY A 127 3.75 21.41 19.22
C GLY A 127 3.90 22.15 17.88
N GLN A 128 3.64 21.45 16.76
CA GLN A 128 3.49 22.12 15.49
C GLN A 128 2.17 22.87 15.57
N PRO A 129 2.16 24.21 15.38
CA PRO A 129 0.90 24.90 15.15
C PRO A 129 0.18 24.13 14.06
N PRO A 130 -1.16 23.93 14.15
CA PRO A 130 -1.90 23.27 13.09
C PRO A 130 -1.42 23.92 11.81
N ARG A 131 -0.76 23.15 10.93
CA ARG A 131 -0.35 23.70 9.64
C ARG A 131 -1.62 24.28 9.10
N SER A 132 -1.70 25.60 9.05
CA SER A 132 -2.71 26.32 8.30
C SER A 132 -2.43 25.81 6.91
N VAL A 133 -3.11 24.73 6.53
CA VAL A 133 -3.13 24.33 5.15
C VAL A 133 -3.67 25.59 4.51
N PRO A 134 -2.86 26.33 3.72
CA PRO A 134 -3.44 27.38 2.92
C PRO A 134 -4.61 26.69 2.22
N ALA A 135 -5.75 27.36 2.10
CA ALA A 135 -6.83 26.89 1.27
C ALA A 135 -6.19 26.68 -0.12
N VAL A 136 -5.69 25.47 -0.36
CA VAL A 136 -5.11 25.06 -1.62
C VAL A 136 -6.35 25.08 -2.46
N GLY A 137 -6.49 26.18 -3.21
CA GLY A 137 -7.55 26.37 -4.15
C GLY A 137 -7.72 25.05 -4.84
N SER A 138 -8.94 24.51 -4.76
CA SER A 138 -9.36 23.34 -5.47
C SER A 138 -8.92 23.50 -6.93
N VAL A 139 -7.73 22.99 -7.25
CA VAL A 139 -7.51 22.42 -8.56
C VAL A 139 -8.55 21.33 -8.60
N ALA A 140 -9.67 21.66 -9.24
CA ALA A 140 -10.69 20.72 -9.57
C ALA A 140 -9.96 19.55 -10.24
N PHE A 141 -9.74 18.49 -9.48
CA PHE A 141 -9.69 17.18 -10.08
C PHE A 141 -11.03 17.09 -10.78
N ALA A 142 -11.02 17.37 -12.08
CA ALA A 142 -12.13 17.05 -12.94
C ALA A 142 -12.51 15.62 -12.52
N PRO A 143 -13.78 15.36 -12.14
CA PRO A 143 -14.20 14.01 -11.89
C PRO A 143 -13.94 13.29 -13.20
N ALA A 144 -12.84 12.54 -13.26
CA ALA A 144 -12.56 11.66 -14.36
C ALA A 144 -13.81 10.80 -14.47
N SER A 145 -14.55 11.01 -15.56
CA SER A 145 -15.82 10.38 -15.86
C SER A 145 -15.84 9.00 -15.23
N ALA A 146 -16.74 8.80 -14.26
CA ALA A 146 -16.98 7.52 -13.62
C ALA A 146 -17.68 6.60 -14.62
N ALA A 147 -17.08 6.42 -15.80
CA ALA A 147 -17.25 5.19 -16.55
C ALA A 147 -16.93 4.05 -15.57
N PRO A 148 -17.68 2.93 -15.62
CA PRO A 148 -17.38 1.77 -14.80
C PRO A 148 -15.90 1.46 -15.00
N ARG A 149 -15.08 1.72 -13.98
CA ARG A 149 -13.68 1.30 -13.97
C ARG A 149 -13.72 -0.19 -13.71
N GLU A 150 -14.22 -0.93 -14.69
CA GLU A 150 -13.92 -2.35 -14.79
C GLU A 150 -12.40 -2.43 -14.72
N SER A 151 -11.91 -2.88 -13.57
CA SER A 151 -10.48 -2.94 -13.30
C SER A 151 -9.84 -3.67 -14.48
N ALA A 152 -8.74 -3.10 -15.00
CA ALA A 152 -8.04 -3.64 -16.17
C ALA A 152 -7.66 -5.12 -15.97
N LEU A 153 -7.61 -5.56 -14.71
CA LEU A 153 -7.45 -6.94 -14.26
C LEU A 153 -8.47 -7.92 -14.89
N ALA A 154 -9.74 -7.54 -15.07
CA ALA A 154 -10.73 -8.42 -15.67
C ALA A 154 -10.42 -8.68 -17.16
N ALA A 155 -10.14 -7.61 -17.92
CA ALA A 155 -9.74 -7.71 -19.32
C ALA A 155 -8.43 -8.48 -19.51
N LEU A 156 -7.44 -8.24 -18.63
CA LEU A 156 -6.17 -8.96 -18.65
C LEU A 156 -6.35 -10.46 -18.37
N ARG A 157 -7.22 -10.85 -17.43
CA ARG A 157 -7.55 -12.26 -17.17
C ARG A 157 -8.21 -12.95 -18.35
N GLU A 158 -9.13 -12.28 -19.01
CA GLU A 158 -9.83 -12.83 -20.18
C GLU A 158 -8.85 -13.03 -21.35
N LEU A 159 -8.04 -12.01 -21.66
CA LEU A 159 -7.02 -12.08 -22.70
C LEU A 159 -5.94 -13.13 -22.39
N ALA A 160 -5.54 -13.23 -21.12
CA ALA A 160 -4.59 -14.24 -20.63
C ALA A 160 -5.08 -15.68 -20.83
N GLY A 161 -6.39 -15.92 -20.71
CA GLY A 161 -7.00 -17.24 -20.90
C GLY A 161 -7.19 -17.61 -22.37
N ALA A 162 -7.28 -16.62 -23.27
CA ALA A 162 -7.59 -16.85 -24.68
C ALA A 162 -6.43 -17.45 -25.49
N ALA A 163 -5.19 -17.08 -25.21
CA ALA A 163 -3.96 -17.78 -25.64
C ALA A 163 -2.72 -17.06 -25.08
N PRO A 164 -1.73 -17.75 -24.51
CA PRO A 164 -0.51 -17.12 -24.03
C PRO A 164 0.32 -16.58 -25.21
N PRO A 165 0.80 -15.32 -25.17
CA PRO A 165 1.47 -14.67 -26.30
C PRO A 165 2.82 -15.30 -26.68
N ALA A 166 3.45 -16.09 -25.81
CA ALA A 166 4.79 -16.61 -26.05
C ALA A 166 4.86 -17.89 -26.90
N SER A 167 3.75 -18.60 -27.11
CA SER A 167 3.75 -19.89 -27.82
C SER A 167 3.22 -19.78 -29.26
N GLY A 168 3.72 -18.82 -30.03
CA GLY A 168 3.37 -18.67 -31.45
C GLY A 168 1.89 -18.37 -31.71
N GLY A 169 1.24 -17.68 -30.76
CA GLY A 169 -0.16 -17.28 -30.86
C GLY A 169 -0.42 -16.22 -31.94
N ASP A 170 -1.71 -15.94 -32.17
CA ASP A 170 -2.15 -14.89 -33.10
C ASP A 170 -1.51 -13.53 -32.75
N PRO A 171 -0.76 -12.90 -33.68
CA PRO A 171 -0.14 -11.60 -33.43
C PRO A 171 -1.15 -10.51 -33.07
N ALA A 172 -2.42 -10.61 -33.52
CA ALA A 172 -3.48 -9.68 -33.15
C ALA A 172 -3.85 -9.80 -31.66
N ALA A 173 -3.88 -11.02 -31.13
CA ALA A 173 -4.13 -11.26 -29.71
C ALA A 173 -2.99 -10.72 -28.84
N ALA A 174 -1.74 -10.92 -29.28
CA ALA A 174 -0.56 -10.38 -28.60
C ALA A 174 -0.56 -8.84 -28.54
N ALA A 175 -0.92 -8.17 -29.65
CA ALA A 175 -1.04 -6.72 -29.71
C ALA A 175 -2.17 -6.19 -28.78
N THR A 176 -3.32 -6.88 -28.76
CA THR A 176 -4.44 -6.53 -27.89
C THR A 176 -4.06 -6.64 -26.41
N TYR A 177 -3.35 -7.71 -26.05
CA TYR A 177 -2.85 -7.94 -24.70
C TYR A 177 -1.80 -6.89 -24.28
N ALA A 178 -0.87 -6.54 -25.17
CA ALA A 178 0.08 -5.46 -24.92
C ALA A 178 -0.61 -4.11 -24.68
N GLY A 179 -1.63 -3.78 -25.48
CA GLY A 179 -2.44 -2.57 -25.29
C GLY A 179 -3.17 -2.53 -23.94
N ALA A 180 -3.63 -3.68 -23.44
CA ALA A 180 -4.25 -3.78 -22.12
C ALA A 180 -3.25 -3.50 -20.99
N ILE A 181 -2.00 -3.98 -21.10
CA ILE A 181 -0.92 -3.66 -20.15
C ILE A 181 -0.63 -2.16 -20.17
N GLU A 182 -0.48 -1.55 -21.34
CA GLU A 182 -0.23 -0.11 -21.47
C GLU A 182 -1.37 0.72 -20.85
N GLY A 183 -2.63 0.31 -21.08
CA GLY A 183 -3.79 0.91 -20.44
C GLY A 183 -3.74 0.83 -18.91
N ALA A 184 -3.36 -0.31 -18.35
CA ALA A 184 -3.19 -0.49 -16.90
C ALA A 184 -2.08 0.41 -16.34
N ILE A 185 -0.98 0.60 -17.08
CA ILE A 185 0.12 1.49 -16.70
C ILE A 185 -0.33 2.95 -16.72
N ALA A 186 -1.00 3.38 -17.79
CA ALA A 186 -1.52 4.73 -17.92
C ALA A 186 -2.56 5.05 -16.83
N GLY A 187 -3.38 4.07 -16.46
CA GLY A 187 -4.36 4.17 -15.38
C GLY A 187 -3.78 4.04 -13.97
N GLY A 188 -2.52 3.62 -13.83
CA GLY A 188 -1.90 3.34 -12.54
C GLY A 188 -2.55 2.18 -11.79
N ASP A 189 -3.12 1.19 -12.49
CA ASP A 189 -3.77 0.02 -11.88
C ASP A 189 -2.70 -0.97 -11.38
N ALA A 190 -2.14 -0.65 -10.21
CA ALA A 190 -1.09 -1.45 -9.58
C ALA A 190 -1.52 -2.90 -9.29
N VAL A 191 -2.82 -3.14 -9.07
CA VAL A 191 -3.34 -4.48 -8.77
C VAL A 191 -3.31 -5.36 -10.01
N ALA A 192 -3.76 -4.82 -11.16
CA ALA A 192 -3.67 -5.48 -12.45
C ALA A 192 -2.20 -5.81 -12.82
N LEU A 193 -1.29 -4.86 -12.64
CA LEU A 193 0.13 -5.05 -12.92
C LEU A 193 0.79 -6.08 -12.00
N ALA A 194 0.48 -6.06 -10.70
CA ALA A 194 1.00 -7.04 -9.76
C ALA A 194 0.51 -8.47 -10.05
N TYR A 195 -0.75 -8.61 -10.50
CA TYR A 195 -1.30 -9.89 -10.94
C TYR A 195 -0.53 -10.44 -12.15
N GLU A 196 -0.29 -9.61 -13.18
CA GLU A 196 0.45 -10.03 -14.37
C GLU A 196 1.90 -10.38 -14.05
N LEU A 197 2.56 -9.65 -13.15
CA LEU A 197 3.91 -9.99 -12.68
C LEU A 197 3.93 -11.39 -12.05
N GLY A 198 3.02 -11.68 -11.12
CA GLY A 198 2.95 -12.99 -10.47
C GLY A 198 2.62 -14.13 -11.44
N ARG A 199 1.79 -13.85 -12.46
CA ARG A 199 1.47 -14.82 -13.51
C ARG A 199 2.67 -15.15 -14.39
N LEU A 200 3.42 -14.14 -14.83
CA LEU A 200 4.62 -14.30 -15.66
C LEU A 200 5.76 -14.99 -14.90
N ASP A 201 5.92 -14.68 -13.61
CA ASP A 201 6.88 -15.36 -12.73
C ASP A 201 6.52 -16.85 -12.57
N ALA A 202 5.24 -17.15 -12.35
CA ALA A 202 4.75 -18.52 -12.21
C ALA A 202 4.85 -19.34 -13.51
N SER A 203 4.74 -18.72 -14.68
CA SER A 203 4.91 -19.41 -15.96
C SER A 203 6.39 -19.62 -16.33
N GLY A 204 7.32 -18.96 -15.65
CA GLY A 204 8.74 -18.99 -15.96
C GLY A 204 9.08 -18.33 -17.30
N GLU A 205 8.15 -17.54 -17.85
CA GLU A 205 8.34 -16.88 -19.13
C GLU A 205 9.07 -15.54 -18.95
N ALA A 206 10.36 -15.55 -19.28
CA ALA A 206 11.14 -14.33 -19.36
C ALA A 206 10.89 -13.65 -20.72
N GLY A 207 10.48 -12.39 -20.71
CA GLY A 207 10.22 -11.64 -21.93
C GLY A 207 9.94 -10.15 -21.71
N LEU A 208 9.78 -9.44 -22.82
CA LEU A 208 9.49 -8.00 -22.84
C LEU A 208 8.30 -7.56 -21.95
N PRO A 209 7.21 -8.34 -21.83
CA PRO A 209 6.10 -8.01 -20.92
C PRO A 209 6.50 -7.96 -19.45
N LEU A 210 7.39 -8.86 -19.00
CA LEU A 210 7.85 -8.92 -17.61
C LEU A 210 8.62 -7.65 -17.23
N GLU A 211 9.62 -7.30 -18.04
CA GLU A 211 10.47 -6.10 -17.84
C GLU A 211 9.64 -4.80 -17.81
N LEU A 212 8.59 -4.75 -18.64
CA LEU A 212 7.71 -3.59 -18.76
C LEU A 212 6.81 -3.45 -17.52
N VAL A 213 6.22 -4.56 -17.05
CA VAL A 213 5.40 -4.60 -15.82
C VAL A 213 6.24 -4.28 -14.58
N GLU A 214 7.44 -4.85 -14.45
CA GLU A 214 8.35 -4.53 -13.35
C GLU A 214 8.74 -3.04 -13.33
N SER A 215 9.12 -2.50 -14.49
CA SER A 215 9.49 -1.09 -14.63
C SER A 215 8.33 -0.16 -14.24
N ALA A 216 7.10 -0.50 -14.61
CA ALA A 216 5.91 0.25 -14.23
C ALA A 216 5.66 0.20 -12.72
N LEU A 217 5.74 -0.96 -12.09
CA LEU A 217 5.56 -1.11 -10.64
C LEU A 217 6.65 -0.39 -9.83
N ARG A 218 7.89 -0.36 -10.33
CA ARG A 218 8.97 0.46 -9.73
C ARG A 218 8.67 1.94 -9.81
N ARG A 219 8.19 2.45 -10.96
CA ARG A 219 7.77 3.86 -11.11
C ARG A 219 6.63 4.23 -10.17
N LEU A 220 5.69 3.30 -9.95
CA LEU A 220 4.60 3.47 -8.99
C LEU A 220 5.05 3.30 -7.52
N SER A 221 6.34 3.06 -7.26
CA SER A 221 6.92 2.85 -5.92
C SER A 221 6.32 1.67 -5.14
N VAL A 222 5.63 0.74 -5.81
CA VAL A 222 5.00 -0.42 -5.17
C VAL A 222 6.05 -1.43 -4.71
N LEU A 223 7.06 -1.69 -5.53
CA LEU A 223 8.11 -2.67 -5.22
C LEU A 223 9.09 -2.18 -4.13
N ALA A 224 9.36 -0.87 -4.07
CA ALA A 224 10.23 -0.29 -3.04
C ALA A 224 9.64 -0.39 -1.62
N ALA A 225 8.32 -0.59 -1.50
CA ALA A 225 7.66 -0.85 -0.22
C ALA A 225 7.91 -2.29 0.28
N LEU A 226 8.05 -3.26 -0.63
CA LEU A 226 8.26 -4.67 -0.29
C LEU A 226 9.69 -4.94 0.19
N ASP A 227 10.70 -4.32 -0.43
CA ASP A 227 12.12 -4.42 0.00
C ASP A 227 12.37 -3.95 1.44
N LYS A 228 11.47 -3.14 2.00
CA LYS A 228 11.57 -2.66 3.39
C LYS A 228 10.95 -3.60 4.42
N VAL A 229 10.14 -4.56 4.00
CA VAL A 229 9.44 -5.49 4.90
C VAL A 229 10.32 -6.70 5.25
N GLU A 230 11.35 -7.00 4.46
CA GLU A 230 12.26 -8.15 4.70
C GLU A 230 13.51 -7.84 5.54
N LYS A 231 13.56 -6.67 6.23
CA LYS A 231 14.63 -6.33 7.19
C LYS A 231 14.11 -6.26 8.61
#